data_AF-A0A954HNE7-F1
#
_entry.id   AF-A0A954HNE7-F1
#
_cell.length_a   1.000
_cell.length_b   1.000
_cell.length_c   1.000
_cell.angle_alpha   90.00
_cell.angle_beta   90.00
_cell.angle_gamma   90.00
#
_symmetry.space_group_name_H-M   'P 1'
#
loop_
_entity.id
_entity.type
_entity.pdbx_description
1 polymer ?
#
loop_
_entity_poly.entity_id
_entity_poly.type
_entity_poly.pdbx_seq_one_letter_code
_entity_poly.pdbx_strand_id
1 'polypeptide(L)'
;MTTVAWIPNRALSGAAVIALGTDRIVMTSDAHLGDAGVIKETEEGGAFERVPEKLWSDFLVTLQNLADRKHRPAALLQAMVDKNLKVYEVTHPDSGRVTFMSDYEIESSNEQWIKGAVVPESREEVLLTVNGTRAHELTLADSPCENMEELRLRLGVPEDTVLEPVARTWVDTFVFILRSQIAGFGLITLGILCMYVEMHLPSGLFGIISAILFSLFFWSRYLGGTAGTLELMMFVIGIALLALEIFVIPGFGVFGVSGLLLMAGALVMAGHTFSGMSAGERFHESMKGLG
;
A
#
# COMPACT_ATOMS: atom_id res chain seq x y z
N MET A 1 -19.04 -7.65 -2.95
CA MET A 1 -18.05 -7.96 -4.00
C MET A 1 -17.15 -9.03 -3.43
N THR A 2 -17.02 -10.17 -4.09
CA THR A 2 -16.14 -11.27 -3.65
C THR A 2 -14.78 -11.11 -4.32
N THR A 3 -13.72 -11.23 -3.54
CA THR A 3 -12.33 -11.15 -3.99
C THR A 3 -11.71 -12.54 -4.00
N VAL A 4 -11.05 -12.89 -5.11
CA VAL A 4 -10.40 -14.19 -5.29
C VAL A 4 -8.92 -13.98 -5.62
N ALA A 5 -8.02 -14.51 -4.81
CA ALA A 5 -6.60 -14.62 -5.13
C ALA A 5 -6.38 -15.89 -5.98
N TRP A 6 -5.95 -15.71 -7.23
CA TRP A 6 -5.49 -16.80 -8.08
C TRP A 6 -3.96 -16.87 -8.05
N ILE A 7 -3.41 -18.01 -7.63
CA ILE A 7 -1.96 -18.22 -7.46
C ILE A 7 -1.49 -19.38 -8.36
N PRO A 8 -1.01 -19.11 -9.58
CA PRO A 8 -0.57 -20.16 -10.51
C PRO A 8 0.87 -20.63 -10.30
N ASN A 9 1.64 -20.01 -9.39
CA ASN A 9 3.05 -20.38 -9.17
C ASN A 9 3.52 -20.06 -7.75
N ARG A 10 3.45 -18.79 -7.32
CA ARG A 10 3.84 -18.41 -5.96
C ARG A 10 3.21 -17.11 -5.48
N ALA A 11 2.91 -17.04 -4.19
CA ALA A 11 2.61 -15.84 -3.44
C ALA A 11 3.40 -15.89 -2.13
N LEU A 12 4.55 -15.21 -2.10
CA LEU A 12 5.46 -15.15 -0.94
C LEU A 12 5.56 -13.72 -0.42
N SER A 13 6.04 -13.53 0.82
CA SER A 13 6.22 -12.21 1.42
C SER A 13 4.91 -11.41 1.44
N GLY A 14 4.94 -10.14 1.03
CA GLY A 14 3.74 -9.30 0.93
C GLY A 14 2.64 -9.87 0.03
N ALA A 15 2.98 -10.66 -0.99
CA ALA A 15 1.97 -11.30 -1.85
C ALA A 15 1.16 -12.37 -1.11
N ALA A 16 1.78 -13.10 -0.17
CA ALA A 16 1.08 -14.05 0.68
C ALA A 16 0.06 -13.31 1.56
N VAL A 17 0.45 -12.20 2.19
CA VAL A 17 -0.43 -11.38 3.05
C VAL A 17 -1.62 -10.82 2.26
N ILE A 18 -1.39 -10.36 1.02
CA ILE A 18 -2.45 -9.90 0.13
C ILE A 18 -3.42 -11.04 -0.19
N ALA A 19 -2.90 -12.23 -0.54
CA ALA A 19 -3.74 -13.40 -0.81
C ALA A 19 -4.58 -13.79 0.41
N LEU A 20 -3.96 -13.81 1.60
CA LEU A 20 -4.62 -14.05 2.89
C LEU A 20 -5.67 -13.00 3.25
N GLY A 21 -5.67 -11.83 2.59
CA GLY A 21 -6.70 -10.81 2.73
C GLY A 21 -7.87 -10.92 1.75
N THR A 22 -7.85 -11.88 0.83
CA THR A 22 -8.98 -12.13 -0.09
C THR A 22 -10.04 -13.03 0.53
N ASP A 23 -11.24 -13.05 -0.06
CA ASP A 23 -12.32 -13.92 0.42
C ASP A 23 -12.05 -15.39 0.07
N ARG A 24 -11.44 -15.65 -1.08
CA ARG A 24 -11.08 -17.00 -1.54
C ARG A 24 -9.67 -17.02 -2.09
N ILE A 25 -8.93 -18.07 -1.77
CA ILE A 25 -7.60 -18.32 -2.34
C ILE A 25 -7.71 -19.59 -3.17
N VAL A 26 -7.31 -19.53 -4.43
CA VAL A 26 -7.25 -20.70 -5.32
C VAL A 26 -5.85 -20.77 -5.92
N MET A 27 -5.28 -21.97 -5.92
CA MET A 27 -3.88 -22.21 -6.28
C MET A 27 -3.80 -23.37 -7.27
N THR A 28 -2.74 -23.41 -8.08
CA THR A 28 -2.32 -24.69 -8.71
C THR A 28 -1.76 -25.62 -7.64
N SER A 29 -1.80 -26.93 -7.87
CA SER A 29 -1.38 -27.91 -6.86
C SER A 29 0.09 -27.75 -6.42
N ASP A 30 0.95 -27.28 -7.33
CA ASP A 30 2.38 -27.04 -7.13
C ASP A 30 2.72 -25.60 -6.70
N ALA A 31 1.75 -24.68 -6.68
CA ALA A 31 2.00 -23.29 -6.33
C ALA A 31 2.33 -23.12 -4.85
N HIS A 32 3.17 -22.13 -4.51
CA HIS A 32 3.61 -21.89 -3.13
C HIS A 32 2.91 -20.69 -2.50
N LEU A 33 2.53 -20.80 -1.22
CA LEU A 33 1.97 -19.73 -0.40
C LEU A 33 2.68 -19.71 0.97
N GLY A 34 3.15 -18.54 1.41
CA GLY A 34 3.75 -18.37 2.73
C GLY A 34 4.98 -17.48 2.73
N ASP A 35 5.97 -17.80 3.57
CA ASP A 35 7.25 -17.07 3.68
C ASP A 35 7.05 -15.54 3.77
N ALA A 36 6.27 -15.11 4.76
CA ALA A 36 5.79 -13.75 4.93
C ALA A 36 6.54 -12.96 6.02
N GLY A 37 7.76 -13.39 6.36
CA GLY A 37 8.62 -12.69 7.31
C GLY A 37 8.95 -11.26 6.86
N VAL A 38 8.90 -10.32 7.80
CA VAL A 38 9.20 -8.90 7.51
C VAL A 38 10.70 -8.68 7.66
N ILE A 39 11.34 -8.34 6.54
CA ILE A 39 12.77 -8.03 6.46
C ILE A 39 12.94 -6.56 6.10
N LYS A 40 13.97 -5.94 6.65
CA LYS A 40 14.43 -4.61 6.26
C LYS A 40 15.76 -4.75 5.54
N GLU A 41 15.84 -4.17 4.35
CA GLU A 41 17.12 -3.95 3.68
C GLU A 41 17.83 -2.79 4.40
N THR A 42 19.00 -3.06 4.98
CA THR A 42 19.75 -2.07 5.75
C THR A 42 20.41 -1.03 4.84
N GLU A 43 20.86 -1.42 3.63
CA GLU A 43 21.44 -0.58 2.56
C GLU A 43 21.27 -1.29 1.19
N GLU A 44 21.34 -0.56 0.05
CA GLU A 44 21.26 -1.16 -1.31
C GLU A 44 22.29 -2.30 -1.47
N GLY A 45 21.80 -3.54 -1.51
CA GLY A 45 22.66 -4.74 -1.61
C GLY A 45 23.27 -5.24 -0.28
N GLY A 46 22.81 -4.71 0.85
CA GLY A 46 23.19 -5.13 2.20
C GLY A 46 22.49 -6.40 2.70
N ALA A 47 22.84 -6.84 3.91
CA ALA A 47 22.21 -7.99 4.55
C ALA A 47 20.75 -7.70 4.93
N PHE A 48 19.88 -8.71 4.87
CA PHE A 48 18.51 -8.56 5.36
C PHE A 48 18.50 -8.64 6.89
N GLU A 49 18.08 -7.56 7.56
CA GLU A 49 17.91 -7.53 9.01
C GLU A 49 16.43 -7.64 9.39
N ARG A 50 16.16 -8.26 10.54
CA ARG A 50 14.80 -8.33 11.09
C ARG A 50 14.35 -6.94 11.51
N VAL A 51 13.07 -6.65 11.24
CA VAL A 51 12.46 -5.40 11.68
C VAL A 51 12.45 -5.28 13.21
N PRO A 52 12.49 -4.04 13.75
CA PRO A 52 12.30 -3.80 15.17
C PRO A 52 11.10 -4.54 15.76
N GLU A 53 11.25 -5.08 16.97
CA GLU A 53 10.24 -5.89 17.67
C GLU A 53 8.87 -5.20 17.76
N LYS A 54 8.84 -3.86 17.85
CA LYS A 54 7.59 -3.10 17.88
C LYS A 54 6.79 -3.17 16.57
N LEU A 55 7.47 -3.15 15.43
CA LEU A 55 6.81 -3.32 14.12
C LEU A 55 6.34 -4.76 13.94
N TRP A 56 7.10 -5.69 14.51
CA TRP A 56 6.77 -7.11 14.50
C TRP A 56 5.49 -7.42 15.28
N SER A 57 5.36 -6.94 16.51
CA SER A 57 4.20 -7.21 17.36
C SER A 57 2.91 -6.61 16.79
N ASP A 58 2.97 -5.40 16.24
CA ASP A 58 1.84 -4.77 15.54
C ASP A 58 1.40 -5.57 14.31
N PHE A 59 2.36 -6.12 13.57
CA PHE A 59 2.08 -6.96 12.41
C PHE A 59 1.41 -8.29 12.79
N LEU A 60 1.84 -8.94 13.89
CA LEU A 60 1.18 -10.15 14.39
C LEU A 60 -0.29 -9.90 14.78
N VAL A 61 -0.58 -8.77 15.44
CA VAL A 61 -1.97 -8.36 15.75
C VAL A 61 -2.78 -8.13 14.47
N THR A 62 -2.16 -7.52 13.46
CA THR A 62 -2.80 -7.32 12.15
C THR A 62 -3.14 -8.65 11.48
N LEU A 63 -2.24 -9.64 11.52
CA LEU A 63 -2.48 -10.98 10.97
C LEU A 63 -3.56 -11.74 11.74
N GLN A 64 -3.61 -11.61 13.07
CA GLN A 64 -4.69 -12.17 13.88
C GLN A 64 -6.05 -11.60 13.43
N ASN A 65 -6.17 -10.28 13.38
CA ASN A 65 -7.39 -9.61 12.94
C ASN A 65 -7.78 -10.00 11.50
N LEU A 66 -6.79 -10.18 10.63
CA LEU A 66 -7.01 -10.65 9.25
C LEU A 66 -7.56 -12.08 9.22
N ALA A 67 -6.95 -12.98 10.00
CA ALA A 67 -7.36 -14.36 10.14
C ALA A 67 -8.81 -14.46 10.62
N ASP A 68 -9.17 -13.70 11.67
CA ASP A 68 -10.51 -13.68 12.24
C ASP A 68 -11.55 -13.16 11.23
N ARG A 69 -11.23 -12.06 10.53
CA ARG A 69 -12.11 -11.45 9.51
C ARG A 69 -12.32 -12.35 8.30
N LYS A 70 -11.34 -13.20 7.99
CA LYS A 70 -11.39 -14.11 6.83
C LYS A 70 -11.66 -15.56 7.21
N HIS A 71 -11.91 -15.83 8.49
CA HIS A 71 -12.16 -17.16 9.04
C HIS A 71 -11.06 -18.17 8.66
N ARG A 72 -9.80 -17.76 8.77
CA ARG A 72 -8.62 -18.60 8.54
C ARG A 72 -7.92 -18.93 9.86
N PRO A 73 -7.22 -20.07 9.97
CA PRO A 73 -6.50 -20.40 11.21
C PRO A 73 -5.35 -19.43 11.47
N ALA A 74 -5.46 -18.63 12.53
CA ALA A 74 -4.52 -17.55 12.81
C ALA A 74 -3.09 -18.05 13.06
N ALA A 75 -2.92 -19.18 13.75
CA ALA A 75 -1.62 -19.83 13.92
C ALA A 75 -0.88 -20.09 12.60
N LEU A 76 -1.58 -20.51 11.54
CA LEU A 76 -0.93 -20.77 10.25
C LEU A 76 -0.43 -19.47 9.62
N LEU A 77 -1.22 -18.39 9.68
CA LEU A 77 -0.81 -17.08 9.18
C LEU A 77 0.38 -16.53 9.97
N GLN A 78 0.34 -16.67 11.30
CA GLN A 78 1.45 -16.25 12.16
C GLN A 78 2.71 -17.10 11.91
N ALA A 79 2.59 -18.40 11.65
CA ALA A 79 3.73 -19.26 11.34
C ALA A 79 4.38 -18.95 9.98
N MET A 80 3.66 -18.29 9.07
CA MET A 80 4.27 -17.76 7.83
C MET A 80 5.23 -16.61 8.11
N VAL A 81 5.16 -15.98 9.28
CA VAL A 81 5.96 -14.80 9.62
C VAL A 81 6.89 -15.10 10.82
N ASP A 82 6.46 -15.91 11.77
CA ASP A 82 7.27 -16.37 12.90
C ASP A 82 7.76 -17.81 12.69
N LYS A 83 9.05 -17.92 12.36
CA LYS A 83 9.74 -19.20 12.15
C LYS A 83 9.84 -20.09 13.41
N ASN A 84 9.52 -19.54 14.59
CA ASN A 84 9.58 -20.27 15.85
C ASN A 84 8.20 -20.77 16.29
N LEU A 85 7.13 -20.36 15.61
CA LEU A 85 5.77 -20.74 15.97
C LEU A 85 5.45 -22.14 15.44
N LYS A 86 5.19 -23.06 16.38
CA LYS A 86 4.69 -24.40 16.06
C LYS A 86 3.17 -24.37 16.00
N VAL A 87 2.62 -25.00 14.97
CA VAL A 87 1.19 -25.14 14.76
C VAL A 87 0.81 -26.61 14.88
N TYR A 88 -0.31 -26.88 15.52
CA TYR A 88 -0.82 -28.23 15.72
C TYR A 88 -2.20 -28.35 15.11
N GLU A 89 -2.46 -29.51 14.53
CA GLU A 89 -3.83 -29.92 14.24
C GLU A 89 -4.55 -30.18 15.57
N VAL A 90 -5.71 -29.57 15.75
CA VAL A 90 -6.51 -29.77 16.95
C VAL A 90 -7.94 -30.12 16.58
N THR A 91 -8.53 -31.03 17.35
CA THR A 91 -9.91 -31.50 17.13
C THR A 91 -10.78 -31.12 18.32
N HIS A 92 -11.93 -30.52 18.04
CA HIS A 92 -12.92 -30.24 19.05
C HIS A 92 -13.65 -31.54 19.44
N PRO A 93 -13.72 -31.91 20.74
CA PRO A 93 -14.24 -33.20 21.19
C PRO A 93 -15.72 -33.40 20.85
N ASP A 94 -16.56 -32.37 21.04
CA ASP A 94 -18.00 -32.51 20.82
C ASP A 94 -18.43 -32.39 19.36
N SER A 95 -17.87 -31.44 18.61
CA SER A 95 -18.25 -31.18 17.23
C SER A 95 -17.45 -31.98 16.19
N GLY A 96 -16.31 -32.56 16.59
CA GLY A 96 -15.37 -33.19 15.66
C GLY A 96 -14.69 -32.20 14.69
N ARG A 97 -14.87 -30.89 14.90
CA ARG A 97 -14.27 -29.86 14.05
C ARG A 97 -12.75 -29.85 14.19
N VAL A 98 -12.06 -29.93 13.07
CA VAL A 98 -10.60 -29.79 13.00
C VAL A 98 -10.23 -28.34 12.69
N THR A 99 -9.21 -27.82 13.37
CA THR A 99 -8.60 -26.53 13.08
C THR A 99 -7.11 -26.58 13.42
N PHE A 100 -6.38 -25.49 13.17
CA PHE A 100 -4.95 -25.38 13.41
C PHE A 100 -4.68 -24.27 14.41
N MET A 101 -4.00 -24.62 15.51
CA MET A 101 -3.78 -23.71 16.64
C MET A 101 -2.34 -23.82 17.14
N SER A 102 -1.82 -22.73 17.67
CA SER A 102 -0.55 -22.68 18.40
C SER A 102 -0.69 -23.18 19.83
N ASP A 103 0.42 -23.45 20.51
CA ASP A 103 0.42 -23.80 21.94
C ASP A 103 -0.31 -22.73 22.78
N TYR A 104 -0.05 -21.45 22.50
CA TYR A 104 -0.70 -20.33 23.18
C TYR A 104 -2.22 -20.31 22.98
N GLU A 105 -2.70 -20.52 21.75
CA GLU A 105 -4.15 -20.53 21.47
C GLU A 105 -4.85 -21.73 22.13
N ILE A 106 -4.20 -22.89 22.20
CA ILE A 106 -4.74 -24.08 22.87
C ILE A 106 -4.87 -23.82 24.38
N GLU A 107 -3.85 -23.23 25.00
CA GLU A 107 -3.82 -22.95 26.44
C GLU A 107 -4.74 -21.80 26.85
N SER A 108 -4.91 -20.80 25.99
CA SER A 108 -5.79 -19.64 26.24
C SER A 108 -7.24 -19.88 25.87
N SER A 109 -7.54 -20.97 25.15
CA SER A 109 -8.90 -21.37 24.81
C SER A 109 -9.69 -21.82 26.04
N ASN A 110 -10.94 -21.35 26.16
CA ASN A 110 -11.88 -21.86 27.16
C ASN A 110 -12.46 -23.24 26.79
N GLU A 111 -12.27 -23.67 25.54
CA GLU A 111 -12.71 -24.98 25.02
C GLU A 111 -11.60 -26.03 25.22
N GLN A 112 -12.00 -27.28 25.49
CA GLN A 112 -11.06 -28.40 25.60
C GLN A 112 -10.73 -28.93 24.20
N TRP A 113 -9.52 -28.67 23.72
CA TRP A 113 -9.06 -29.15 22.42
C TRP A 113 -8.25 -30.44 22.56
N ILE A 114 -8.47 -31.39 21.66
CA ILE A 114 -7.60 -32.57 21.54
C ILE A 114 -6.44 -32.20 20.64
N LYS A 115 -5.24 -32.09 21.24
CA LYS A 115 -4.01 -31.75 20.53
C LYS A 115 -3.50 -32.94 19.71
N GLY A 116 -3.42 -32.75 18.39
CA GLY A 116 -2.95 -33.72 17.41
C GLY A 116 -1.49 -33.52 17.02
N ALA A 117 -1.16 -33.91 15.78
CA ALA A 117 0.19 -33.81 15.24
C ALA A 117 0.60 -32.35 14.95
N VAL A 118 1.90 -32.09 15.03
CA VAL A 118 2.48 -30.83 14.57
C VAL A 118 2.38 -30.74 13.04
N VAL A 119 2.04 -29.56 12.54
CA VAL A 119 2.05 -29.25 11.10
C VAL A 119 3.50 -29.32 10.62
N PRO A 120 3.86 -30.25 9.71
CA PRO A 120 5.26 -30.47 9.34
C PRO A 120 5.94 -29.26 8.73
N GLU A 121 5.20 -28.29 8.21
CA GLU A 121 5.69 -27.06 7.59
C GLU A 121 6.00 -25.96 8.61
N SER A 122 5.48 -26.03 9.85
CA SER A 122 5.76 -25.08 10.94
C SER A 122 6.98 -25.53 11.77
N ARG A 123 8.14 -25.70 11.13
CA ARG A 123 9.38 -26.12 11.82
C ARG A 123 10.14 -24.91 12.33
N GLU A 124 10.86 -25.10 13.42
CA GLU A 124 11.81 -24.11 13.91
C GLU A 124 12.79 -23.71 12.80
N GLU A 125 13.17 -22.43 12.78
CA GLU A 125 14.11 -21.83 11.84
C GLU A 125 13.62 -21.67 10.39
N VAL A 126 12.41 -22.14 10.04
CA VAL A 126 11.82 -22.01 8.70
C VAL A 126 10.45 -21.35 8.77
N LEU A 127 10.19 -20.39 7.88
CA LEU A 127 8.87 -19.79 7.75
C LEU A 127 7.93 -20.74 7.02
N LEU A 128 6.70 -20.87 7.54
CA LEU A 128 5.71 -21.76 6.96
C LEU A 128 5.48 -21.39 5.49
N THR A 129 5.66 -22.39 4.62
CA THR A 129 5.39 -22.32 3.20
C THR A 129 4.71 -23.60 2.78
N VAL A 130 3.58 -23.48 2.09
CA VAL A 130 2.74 -24.61 1.70
C VAL A 130 2.50 -24.61 0.20
N ASN A 131 2.36 -25.80 -0.39
CA ASN A 131 1.91 -25.91 -1.77
C ASN A 131 0.37 -25.83 -1.86
N GLY A 132 -0.20 -25.76 -3.07
CA GLY A 132 -1.65 -25.61 -3.26
C GLY A 132 -2.46 -26.74 -2.64
N THR A 133 -2.01 -27.99 -2.77
CA THR A 133 -2.67 -29.15 -2.14
C THR A 133 -2.69 -29.03 -0.63
N ARG A 134 -1.55 -28.69 -0.03
CA ARG A 134 -1.42 -28.56 1.41
C ARG A 134 -2.17 -27.35 1.95
N ALA A 135 -2.19 -26.24 1.21
CA ALA A 135 -2.98 -25.06 1.56
C ALA A 135 -4.48 -25.38 1.66
N HIS A 136 -4.98 -26.30 0.83
CA HIS A 136 -6.35 -26.80 0.94
C HIS A 136 -6.58 -27.65 2.18
N GLU A 137 -5.70 -28.64 2.44
CA GLU A 137 -5.77 -29.50 3.63
C GLU A 137 -5.69 -28.71 4.93
N LEU A 138 -4.92 -27.63 4.93
CA LEU A 138 -4.75 -26.73 6.07
C LEU A 138 -5.82 -25.64 6.16
N THR A 139 -6.89 -25.70 5.35
CA THR A 139 -8.01 -24.74 5.35
C THR A 139 -7.61 -23.28 5.05
N LEU A 140 -6.46 -23.07 4.38
CA LEU A 140 -5.99 -21.75 3.95
C LEU A 140 -6.57 -21.36 2.58
N ALA A 141 -6.70 -22.35 1.69
CA ALA A 141 -7.14 -22.20 0.31
C ALA A 141 -8.28 -23.17 -0.04
N ASP A 142 -8.99 -22.85 -1.12
CA ASP A 142 -9.91 -23.79 -1.74
C ASP A 142 -9.15 -24.95 -2.40
N SER A 143 -9.88 -25.97 -2.83
CA SER A 143 -9.29 -27.07 -3.62
C SER A 143 -8.45 -26.51 -4.79
N PRO A 144 -7.33 -27.13 -5.16
CA PRO A 144 -6.54 -26.64 -6.29
C PRO A 144 -7.33 -26.56 -7.60
N CYS A 145 -6.93 -25.64 -8.49
CA CYS A 145 -7.29 -25.62 -9.91
C CYS A 145 -6.01 -25.57 -10.72
N GLU A 146 -5.93 -26.26 -11.86
CA GLU A 146 -4.69 -26.29 -12.66
C GLU A 146 -4.60 -25.16 -13.69
N ASN A 147 -5.72 -24.51 -14.01
CA ASN A 147 -5.75 -23.44 -15.00
C ASN A 147 -6.86 -22.42 -14.74
N MET A 148 -6.75 -21.29 -15.44
CA MET A 148 -7.73 -20.18 -15.35
C MET A 148 -9.13 -20.61 -15.84
N GLU A 149 -9.22 -21.52 -16.80
CA GLU A 149 -10.51 -22.01 -17.33
C GLU A 149 -11.28 -22.78 -16.24
N GLU A 150 -10.61 -23.68 -15.54
CA GLU A 150 -11.16 -24.43 -14.40
C GLU A 150 -11.60 -23.48 -13.27
N LEU A 151 -10.77 -22.48 -12.96
CA LEU A 151 -11.14 -21.44 -11.98
C LEU A 151 -12.42 -20.71 -12.40
N ARG A 152 -12.54 -20.31 -13.67
CA ARG A 152 -13.72 -19.59 -14.16
C ARG A 152 -14.99 -20.43 -14.07
N LEU A 153 -14.90 -21.70 -14.47
CA LEU A 153 -16.00 -22.66 -14.32
C LEU A 153 -16.42 -22.79 -12.86
N ARG A 154 -15.45 -22.88 -11.94
CA ARG A 154 -15.69 -22.98 -10.49
C ARG A 154 -16.30 -21.73 -9.87
N LEU A 155 -15.95 -20.55 -10.39
CA LEU A 155 -16.52 -19.28 -9.96
C LEU A 155 -17.86 -18.96 -10.63
N GLY A 156 -18.31 -19.78 -11.59
CA GLY A 156 -19.54 -19.53 -12.35
C GLY A 156 -19.41 -18.33 -13.30
N VAL A 157 -18.19 -18.00 -13.73
CA VAL A 157 -17.93 -16.91 -14.69
C VAL A 157 -18.12 -17.46 -16.10
N PRO A 158 -19.10 -16.94 -16.88
CA PRO A 158 -19.30 -17.36 -18.26
C PRO A 158 -18.04 -17.23 -19.12
N GLU A 159 -17.85 -18.15 -20.08
CA GLU A 159 -16.70 -18.16 -20.98
C GLU A 159 -16.63 -16.90 -21.86
N ASP A 160 -17.77 -16.32 -22.19
CA ASP A 160 -17.92 -15.10 -23.00
C ASP A 160 -17.68 -13.80 -22.21
N THR A 161 -17.54 -13.89 -20.88
CA THR A 161 -17.24 -12.71 -20.06
C THR A 161 -15.82 -12.24 -20.35
N VAL A 162 -15.67 -11.04 -20.92
CA VAL A 162 -14.36 -10.42 -21.09
C VAL A 162 -13.86 -9.99 -19.70
N LEU A 163 -12.78 -10.60 -19.22
CA LEU A 163 -12.10 -10.12 -18.01
C LEU A 163 -11.40 -8.82 -18.37
N GLU A 164 -11.88 -7.71 -17.85
CA GLU A 164 -11.19 -6.43 -17.97
C GLU A 164 -10.00 -6.44 -17.01
N PRO A 165 -8.75 -6.54 -17.51
CA PRO A 165 -7.60 -6.42 -16.64
C PRO A 165 -7.61 -5.01 -16.04
N VAL A 166 -7.55 -4.92 -14.71
CA VAL A 166 -7.22 -3.67 -14.03
C VAL A 166 -5.72 -3.41 -14.25
N ALA A 167 -5.35 -3.03 -15.47
CA ALA A 167 -4.01 -2.64 -15.83
C ALA A 167 -3.82 -1.16 -15.52
N ARG A 168 -2.58 -0.76 -15.21
CA ARG A 168 -2.21 0.66 -15.16
C ARG A 168 -2.53 1.29 -16.50
N THR A 169 -3.34 2.34 -16.50
CA THR A 169 -3.57 3.14 -17.70
C THR A 169 -2.28 3.87 -18.08
N TRP A 170 -2.22 4.40 -19.30
CA TRP A 170 -1.11 5.26 -19.71
C TRP A 170 -1.00 6.50 -18.79
N VAL A 171 -2.12 6.98 -18.26
CA VAL A 171 -2.18 8.06 -17.27
C VAL A 171 -1.52 7.62 -15.97
N ASP A 172 -1.82 6.44 -15.45
CA ASP A 172 -1.20 5.92 -14.22
C ASP A 172 0.31 5.74 -14.37
N THR A 173 0.74 5.28 -15.55
CA THR A 173 2.16 5.10 -15.88
C THR A 173 2.87 6.46 -15.99
N PHE A 174 2.25 7.44 -16.64
CA PHE A 174 2.77 8.79 -16.74
C PHE A 174 2.86 9.48 -15.37
N VAL A 175 1.82 9.36 -14.55
CA VAL A 175 1.80 9.89 -13.17
C VAL A 175 2.85 9.19 -12.30
N PHE A 176 3.07 7.89 -12.48
CA PHE A 176 4.13 7.16 -11.77
C PHE A 176 5.53 7.71 -12.13
N ILE A 177 5.78 7.99 -13.41
CA ILE A 177 7.04 8.60 -13.87
C ILE A 177 7.20 10.02 -13.30
N LEU A 178 6.15 10.84 -13.37
CA LEU A 178 6.18 12.22 -12.85
C LEU A 178 6.35 12.28 -11.33
N ARG A 179 5.91 11.25 -10.61
CA ARG A 179 6.10 11.12 -9.16
C ARG A 179 7.56 10.87 -8.77
N SER A 180 8.38 10.35 -9.68
CA SER A 180 9.80 10.10 -9.38
C SER A 180 10.52 11.39 -8.94
N GLN A 181 11.49 11.25 -8.04
CA GLN A 181 12.26 12.39 -7.53
C GLN A 181 12.93 13.19 -8.65
N ILE A 182 13.42 12.48 -9.68
CA ILE A 182 14.10 13.07 -10.84
C ILE A 182 13.12 13.88 -11.70
N ALA A 183 11.94 13.33 -12.01
CA ALA A 183 10.94 14.04 -12.80
C ALA A 183 10.39 15.26 -12.07
N GLY A 184 10.10 15.13 -10.77
CA GLY A 184 9.66 16.25 -9.94
C GLY A 184 10.69 17.38 -9.88
N PHE A 185 11.96 17.05 -9.67
CA PHE A 185 13.06 18.03 -9.72
C PHE A 185 13.15 18.69 -11.10
N GLY A 186 13.10 17.90 -12.18
CA GLY A 186 13.14 18.40 -13.55
C GLY A 186 12.01 19.39 -13.87
N LEU A 187 10.76 19.09 -13.46
CA LEU A 187 9.61 19.98 -13.65
C LEU A 187 9.80 21.33 -12.94
N ILE A 188 10.26 21.30 -11.68
CA ILE A 188 10.52 22.51 -10.89
C ILE A 188 11.65 23.32 -11.53
N THR A 189 12.79 22.71 -11.80
CA THR A 189 13.96 23.39 -12.33
C THR A 189 13.66 24.01 -13.68
N LEU A 190 12.99 23.28 -14.58
CA LEU A 190 12.59 23.81 -15.87
C LEU A 190 11.52 24.91 -15.72
N GLY A 191 10.58 24.76 -14.80
CA GLY A 191 9.57 25.77 -14.50
C GLY A 191 10.17 27.09 -14.03
N ILE A 192 11.12 27.04 -13.09
CA ILE A 192 11.88 28.21 -12.61
C ILE A 192 12.75 28.79 -13.72
N LEU A 193 13.41 27.96 -14.53
CA LEU A 193 14.22 28.43 -15.66
C LEU A 193 13.38 29.18 -16.69
N CYS A 194 12.21 28.66 -17.05
CA CYS A 194 11.28 29.36 -17.95
C CYS A 194 10.80 30.68 -17.35
N MET A 195 10.46 30.71 -16.05
CA MET A 195 10.11 31.95 -15.35
C MET A 195 11.25 32.96 -15.38
N TYR A 196 12.49 32.52 -15.15
CA TYR A 196 13.68 33.37 -15.18
C TYR A 196 13.93 33.96 -16.58
N VAL A 197 13.79 33.16 -17.64
CA VAL A 197 13.92 33.62 -19.03
C VAL A 197 12.85 34.65 -19.36
N GLU A 198 11.59 34.41 -18.95
CA GLU A 198 10.48 35.36 -19.16
C GLU A 198 10.75 36.73 -18.52
N MET A 199 11.40 36.78 -17.35
CA MET A 199 11.75 38.04 -16.69
C MET A 199 12.78 38.88 -17.47
N HIS A 200 13.63 38.23 -18.27
CA HIS A 200 14.65 38.92 -19.08
C HIS A 200 14.18 39.18 -20.50
N LEU A 201 13.31 38.31 -21.02
CA LEU A 201 12.75 38.36 -22.37
C LEU A 201 11.22 38.29 -22.25
N PRO A 202 10.53 39.43 -22.08
CA PRO A 202 9.08 39.47 -21.87
C PRO A 202 8.36 39.01 -23.15
N SER A 203 8.01 37.73 -23.20
CA SER A 203 7.52 37.04 -24.39
C SER A 203 6.11 36.46 -24.18
N GLY A 204 5.68 36.34 -22.93
CA GLY A 204 4.50 35.61 -22.46
C GLY A 204 4.63 34.08 -22.55
N LEU A 205 5.33 33.58 -23.57
CA LEU A 205 5.43 32.15 -23.87
C LEU A 205 6.12 31.37 -22.75
N PHE A 206 7.26 31.86 -22.24
CA PHE A 206 7.99 31.17 -21.18
C PHE A 206 7.23 31.21 -19.85
N GLY A 207 6.45 32.27 -19.61
CA GLY A 207 5.51 32.33 -18.49
C GLY A 207 4.42 31.24 -18.57
N ILE A 208 3.83 31.02 -19.73
CA ILE A 208 2.83 29.96 -19.95
C ILE A 208 3.45 28.58 -19.75
N ILE A 209 4.64 28.33 -20.32
CA ILE A 209 5.35 27.05 -20.16
C ILE A 209 5.65 26.79 -18.68
N SER A 210 6.12 27.81 -17.95
CA SER A 210 6.35 27.73 -16.50
C SER A 210 5.08 27.35 -15.73
N ALA A 211 3.95 27.99 -16.03
CA ALA A 211 2.66 27.68 -15.42
C ALA A 211 2.20 26.24 -15.69
N ILE A 212 2.40 25.73 -16.91
CA ILE A 212 2.09 24.33 -17.26
C ILE A 212 2.97 23.37 -16.46
N LEU A 213 4.28 23.63 -16.37
CA LEU A 213 5.23 22.77 -15.65
C LEU A 213 4.91 22.69 -14.15
N PHE A 214 4.61 23.83 -13.51
CA PHE A 214 4.19 23.84 -12.11
C PHE A 214 2.82 23.17 -11.93
N SER A 215 1.86 23.42 -12.83
CA SER A 215 0.55 22.75 -12.76
C SER A 215 0.69 21.23 -12.87
N LEU A 216 1.56 20.75 -13.76
CA LEU A 216 1.84 19.33 -13.93
C LEU A 216 2.54 18.74 -12.70
N PHE A 217 3.44 19.49 -12.06
CA PHE A 217 4.08 19.11 -10.81
C PHE A 217 3.05 18.94 -9.69
N PHE A 218 2.20 19.95 -9.44
CA PHE A 218 1.16 19.86 -8.41
C PHE A 218 0.13 18.77 -8.72
N TRP A 219 -0.26 18.61 -9.99
CA TRP A 219 -1.16 17.54 -10.42
C TRP A 219 -0.58 16.15 -10.10
N SER A 220 0.69 15.92 -10.44
CA SER A 220 1.37 14.66 -10.14
C SER A 220 1.47 14.38 -8.64
N ARG A 221 1.64 15.42 -7.80
CA ARG A 221 1.76 15.31 -6.34
C ARG A 221 0.41 15.18 -5.65
N TYR A 222 -0.64 15.76 -6.21
CA TYR A 222 -2.01 15.62 -5.74
C TYR A 222 -2.53 14.19 -5.96
N LEU A 223 -2.37 13.64 -7.18
CA LEU A 223 -2.57 12.20 -7.44
C LEU A 223 -1.58 11.32 -6.64
N GLY A 224 -0.47 11.94 -6.25
CA GLY A 224 0.55 11.45 -5.33
C GLY A 224 0.03 11.05 -3.95
N GLY A 225 -1.00 11.76 -3.47
CA GLY A 225 -1.31 11.84 -2.04
C GLY A 225 -0.26 12.61 -1.23
N THR A 226 0.73 13.25 -1.89
CA THR A 226 1.81 14.00 -1.23
C THR A 226 1.56 15.50 -1.17
N ALA A 227 0.67 16.03 -2.00
CA ALA A 227 0.18 17.40 -1.94
C ALA A 227 -1.32 17.41 -1.71
N GLY A 228 -1.80 18.20 -0.76
CA GLY A 228 -3.21 18.41 -0.48
C GLY A 228 -3.78 19.64 -1.20
N THR A 229 -4.98 20.03 -0.77
CA THR A 229 -5.65 21.25 -1.25
C THR A 229 -4.97 22.53 -0.76
N LEU A 230 -4.28 22.47 0.38
CA LEU A 230 -3.59 23.62 0.98
C LEU A 230 -2.46 24.12 0.08
N GLU A 231 -1.60 23.22 -0.38
CA GLU A 231 -0.45 23.51 -1.25
C GLU A 231 -0.93 24.14 -2.56
N LEU A 232 -1.99 23.58 -3.14
CA LEU A 232 -2.61 24.10 -4.35
C LEU A 232 -3.17 25.52 -4.13
N MET A 233 -3.90 25.75 -3.04
CA MET A 233 -4.44 27.07 -2.71
C MET A 233 -3.34 28.09 -2.48
N MET A 234 -2.28 27.74 -1.74
CA MET A 234 -1.13 28.63 -1.51
C MET A 234 -0.45 29.02 -2.82
N PHE A 235 -0.27 28.07 -3.74
CA PHE A 235 0.34 28.34 -5.05
C PHE A 235 -0.54 29.27 -5.90
N VAL A 236 -1.86 29.00 -5.98
CA VAL A 236 -2.81 29.82 -6.75
C VAL A 236 -2.94 31.23 -6.16
N ILE A 237 -3.01 31.35 -4.83
CA ILE A 237 -3.02 32.65 -4.14
C ILE A 237 -1.71 33.40 -4.43
N GLY A 238 -0.58 32.71 -4.40
CA GLY A 238 0.71 33.31 -4.73
C GLY A 238 0.77 33.88 -6.15
N ILE A 239 0.25 33.15 -7.15
CA ILE A 239 0.08 33.65 -8.53
C ILE A 239 -0.85 34.87 -8.56
N ALA A 240 -1.98 34.82 -7.86
CA ALA A 240 -2.93 35.93 -7.84
C ALA A 240 -2.33 37.20 -7.22
N LEU A 241 -1.50 37.07 -6.18
CA LEU A 241 -0.78 38.20 -5.57
C LEU A 241 0.25 38.81 -6.53
N LEU A 242 0.99 37.96 -7.28
CA LEU A 242 1.90 38.45 -8.32
C LEU A 242 1.15 39.16 -9.45
N ALA A 243 0.03 38.61 -9.90
CA ALA A 243 -0.80 39.25 -10.91
C ALA A 243 -1.37 40.59 -10.41
N LEU A 244 -1.84 40.65 -9.16
CA LEU A 244 -2.33 41.88 -8.54
C LEU A 244 -1.26 42.98 -8.54
N GLU A 245 -0.02 42.64 -8.17
CA GLU A 245 1.07 43.60 -8.19
C GLU A 245 1.39 44.08 -9.61
N ILE A 246 1.51 43.16 -10.58
CA ILE A 246 1.84 43.51 -11.96
C ILE A 246 0.77 44.40 -12.62
N PHE A 247 -0.52 44.11 -12.39
CA PHE A 247 -1.61 44.78 -13.12
C PHE A 247 -2.26 45.95 -12.36
N VAL A 248 -2.24 45.94 -11.02
CA VAL A 248 -2.99 46.91 -10.20
C VAL A 248 -2.08 47.85 -9.43
N ILE A 249 -0.96 47.36 -8.90
CA ILE A 249 -0.07 48.13 -8.02
C ILE A 249 1.35 48.12 -8.60
N PRO A 250 1.63 48.91 -9.66
CA PRO A 250 2.96 48.92 -10.26
C PRO A 250 4.03 49.37 -9.25
N GLY A 251 4.85 48.41 -8.80
CA GLY A 251 5.96 48.57 -7.86
C GLY A 251 6.30 47.22 -7.19
N PHE A 252 7.57 46.89 -7.00
CA PHE A 252 7.97 45.66 -6.30
C PHE A 252 7.79 45.86 -4.79
N GLY A 253 6.63 45.46 -4.28
CA GLY A 253 6.17 45.71 -2.92
C GLY A 253 5.97 44.43 -2.12
N VAL A 254 5.16 44.53 -1.07
CA VAL A 254 4.87 43.43 -0.15
C VAL A 254 4.10 42.29 -0.85
N PHE A 255 3.28 42.62 -1.86
CA PHE A 255 2.45 41.64 -2.58
C PHE A 255 3.29 40.70 -3.47
N GLY A 256 4.32 41.19 -4.15
CA GLY A 256 5.21 40.34 -4.94
C GLY A 256 6.05 39.40 -4.11
N VAL A 257 6.66 39.94 -3.04
CA VAL A 257 7.49 39.13 -2.12
C VAL A 257 6.63 38.08 -1.41
N SER A 258 5.45 38.45 -0.92
CA SER A 258 4.53 37.48 -0.30
C SER A 258 4.01 36.45 -1.31
N GLY A 259 3.71 36.83 -2.54
CA GLY A 259 3.34 35.92 -3.62
C GLY A 259 4.42 34.89 -3.93
N LEU A 260 5.67 35.33 -4.10
CA LEU A 260 6.82 34.44 -4.31
C LEU A 260 7.07 33.51 -3.12
N LEU A 261 6.97 34.02 -1.88
CA LEU A 261 7.13 33.20 -0.67
C LEU A 261 6.04 32.13 -0.55
N LEU A 262 4.79 32.47 -0.88
CA LEU A 262 3.68 31.50 -0.88
C LEU A 262 3.89 30.42 -1.94
N MET A 263 4.32 30.79 -3.15
CA MET A 263 4.62 29.82 -4.22
C MET A 263 5.80 28.91 -3.83
N ALA A 264 6.89 29.48 -3.29
CA ALA A 264 8.05 28.72 -2.84
C ALA A 264 7.69 27.77 -1.68
N GLY A 265 6.93 28.25 -0.70
CA GLY A 265 6.44 27.44 0.42
C GLY A 265 5.55 26.28 -0.04
N ALA A 266 4.63 26.53 -0.97
CA ALA A 266 3.79 25.49 -1.58
C ALA A 266 4.63 24.43 -2.30
N LEU A 267 5.69 24.85 -3.00
CA LEU A 267 6.56 23.94 -3.73
C LEU A 267 7.37 23.03 -2.81
N VAL A 268 7.93 23.59 -1.73
CA VAL A 268 8.66 22.84 -0.71
C VAL A 268 7.73 21.85 0.00
N MET A 269 6.53 22.29 0.40
CA MET A 269 5.55 21.43 1.05
C MET A 269 5.08 20.29 0.14
N ALA A 270 4.81 20.55 -1.14
CA ALA A 270 4.45 19.51 -2.11
C ALA A 270 5.61 18.56 -2.45
N GLY A 271 6.86 19.02 -2.27
CA GLY A 271 8.08 18.24 -2.50
C GLY A 271 8.37 17.24 -1.40
N HIS A 272 8.03 17.57 -0.15
CA HIS A 272 8.23 16.69 1.01
C HIS A 272 6.97 15.88 1.30
N THR A 273 7.11 14.55 1.39
CA THR A 273 6.09 13.68 1.96
C THR A 273 5.97 14.02 3.45
N PHE A 274 5.12 14.96 3.83
CA PHE A 274 4.65 15.02 5.22
C PHE A 274 3.73 13.83 5.43
N SER A 275 4.32 12.69 5.82
CA SER A 275 3.58 11.54 6.31
C SER A 275 2.95 11.92 7.64
N GLY A 276 1.70 12.37 7.62
CA GLY A 276 0.91 12.53 8.84
C GLY A 276 -0.04 13.71 8.81
N MET A 277 -1.31 13.38 8.56
CA MET A 277 -2.52 14.18 8.75
C MET A 277 -2.81 15.22 7.67
N SER A 278 -3.94 14.99 6.98
CA SER A 278 -4.58 16.04 6.21
C SER A 278 -4.99 17.18 7.17
N ALA A 279 -4.79 18.43 6.76
CA ALA A 279 -5.18 19.58 7.58
C ALA A 279 -6.70 19.60 7.91
N GLY A 280 -7.52 18.91 7.10
CA GLY A 280 -8.96 18.72 7.34
C GLY A 280 -9.28 17.85 8.56
N GLU A 281 -8.46 16.82 8.82
CA GLU A 281 -8.64 15.95 10.00
C GLU A 281 -8.33 16.68 11.30
N ARG A 282 -7.33 17.57 11.31
CA ARG A 282 -7.00 18.40 12.48
C ARG A 282 -8.14 19.33 12.91
N PHE A 283 -8.87 19.91 11.94
CA PHE A 283 -9.99 20.80 12.26
C PHE A 283 -11.17 20.00 12.85
N HIS A 284 -11.40 18.78 12.35
CA HIS A 284 -12.47 17.93 12.83
C HIS A 284 -12.14 17.28 14.18
N GLU A 285 -10.88 16.90 14.44
CA GLU A 285 -10.43 16.42 15.75
C GLU A 285 -10.38 17.54 16.80
N SER A 286 -9.91 18.74 16.48
CA SER A 286 -9.95 19.87 17.42
C SER A 286 -11.37 20.28 17.80
N MET A 287 -12.35 20.11 16.89
CA MET A 287 -13.76 20.33 17.20
C MET A 287 -14.37 19.20 18.04
N LYS A 288 -13.91 17.96 17.89
CA LYS A 288 -14.33 16.83 18.75
C LYS A 288 -13.72 16.84 20.15
N GLY A 289 -12.54 17.44 20.33
CA GLY A 289 -11.88 17.59 21.63
C GLY A 289 -12.42 18.75 22.49
N LEU A 290 -13.31 19.58 21.95
CA LEU A 290 -13.91 20.74 22.63
C LEU A 290 -15.41 20.54 22.95
N GLY A 291 -15.94 19.31 22.79
CA GLY A 291 -17.31 18.93 23.11
C GLY A 291 -17.40 18.01 24.31
#